data_AF-A0A9D2M9F3-F1
#
_entry.id   AF-A0A9D2M9F3-F1
#
_cell.length_a   1.000
_cell.length_b   1.000
_cell.length_c   1.000
_cell.angle_alpha   90.00
_cell.angle_beta   90.00
_cell.angle_gamma   90.00
#
_symmetry.space_group_name_H-M   'P 1'
#
loop_
_entity.id
_entity.type
_entity.pdbx_description
1 polymer ?
#
loop_
_entity_poly.entity_id
_entity_poly.type
_entity_poly.pdbx_seq_one_letter_code
_entity_poly.pdbx_strand_id
1 'polypeptide(L)'
;MPQHITVVEYDPEWPLKYAQERDRITEILKGNCIAIYHIGSTSVPGLPAKPIIDIMVAVRSLAQADAAAEQFSGLGYEYLGEFGIAGRRYLRKGGDERTHQIHMFQADDWENIGRHLAFRDYMRSREKERNEYANLKKDLAQRFPYDIDGYCDGKEDFVREMEKRALAQYDGTWDRLYIAARKVQYERKISPLIEAGAVAAALLSANGTIYSGVCIDTACSLGMCAERNAIANMITNGETQIKKIVAVMPDGKAGMPCGACREFMMQLSQSAGETEILCDYETKTVTRLESLTPEWWYTGQSETNG
;
A
#
# COMPACT_ATOMS: atom_id res chain seq x y z
N MET A 1 -13.07 -32.41 7.50
CA MET A 1 -11.92 -33.34 7.50
C MET A 1 -10.64 -32.50 7.55
N PRO A 2 -9.48 -32.98 8.05
CA PRO A 2 -8.26 -32.17 8.01
C PRO A 2 -7.90 -31.85 6.55
N GLN A 3 -7.64 -30.58 6.25
CA GLN A 3 -7.29 -30.12 4.90
C GLN A 3 -6.01 -30.83 4.43
N HIS A 4 -6.04 -31.42 3.24
CA HIS A 4 -4.86 -32.01 2.63
C HIS A 4 -3.89 -30.91 2.14
N ILE A 5 -2.66 -30.94 2.61
CA ILE A 5 -1.65 -29.91 2.30
C ILE A 5 -1.03 -30.23 0.96
N THR A 6 -1.51 -29.53 -0.08
CA THR A 6 -1.01 -29.68 -1.44
C THR A 6 -0.25 -28.42 -1.87
N VAL A 7 0.99 -28.60 -2.31
CA VAL A 7 1.79 -27.53 -2.93
C VAL A 7 1.84 -27.79 -4.42
N VAL A 8 1.31 -26.86 -5.20
CA VAL A 8 1.28 -26.93 -6.66
C VAL A 8 2.29 -25.96 -7.26
N GLU A 9 2.68 -26.21 -8.52
CA GLU A 9 3.45 -25.24 -9.30
C GLU A 9 2.72 -23.90 -9.44
N TYR A 10 3.46 -22.84 -9.73
CA TYR A 10 2.89 -21.50 -9.86
C TYR A 10 1.82 -21.47 -10.96
N ASP A 11 0.61 -21.03 -10.60
CA ASP A 11 -0.50 -20.85 -11.53
C ASP A 11 -0.54 -19.39 -12.01
N PRO A 12 -0.36 -19.12 -13.33
CA PRO A 12 -0.43 -17.77 -13.87
C PRO A 12 -1.82 -17.12 -13.78
N GLU A 13 -2.86 -17.87 -13.40
CA GLU A 13 -4.19 -17.32 -13.12
C GLU A 13 -4.33 -16.74 -11.70
N TRP A 14 -3.38 -16.98 -10.78
CA TRP A 14 -3.47 -16.46 -9.41
C TRP A 14 -3.61 -14.92 -9.35
N PRO A 15 -2.89 -14.11 -10.15
CA PRO A 15 -3.11 -12.67 -10.21
C PRO A 15 -4.53 -12.28 -10.65
N LEU A 16 -5.14 -13.05 -11.57
CA LEU A 16 -6.51 -12.82 -12.01
C LEU A 16 -7.51 -13.15 -10.90
N LYS A 17 -7.33 -14.29 -10.22
CA LYS A 17 -8.15 -14.70 -9.06
C LYS A 17 -8.08 -13.67 -7.94
N TYR A 18 -6.88 -13.15 -7.67
CA TYR A 18 -6.67 -12.01 -6.77
C TYR A 18 -7.44 -10.77 -7.23
N ALA A 19 -7.30 -10.33 -8.48
CA ALA A 19 -7.94 -9.12 -8.98
C ALA A 19 -9.47 -9.18 -8.87
N GLN A 20 -10.07 -10.34 -9.18
CA GLN A 20 -11.51 -10.56 -9.04
C GLN A 20 -11.99 -10.45 -7.59
N GLU A 21 -11.25 -11.05 -6.64
CA GLU A 21 -11.63 -10.99 -5.23
C GLU A 21 -11.35 -9.61 -4.62
N ARG A 22 -10.27 -8.95 -5.05
CA ARG A 22 -9.93 -7.56 -4.70
C ARG A 22 -11.09 -6.62 -4.98
N ASP A 23 -11.71 -6.71 -6.15
CA ASP A 23 -12.81 -5.83 -6.55
C ASP A 23 -14.05 -6.05 -5.67
N ARG A 24 -14.36 -7.31 -5.32
CA ARG A 24 -15.45 -7.65 -4.39
C ARG A 24 -15.22 -7.11 -2.98
N ILE A 25 -13.99 -7.25 -2.46
CA ILE A 25 -13.59 -6.72 -1.15
C ILE A 25 -13.69 -5.19 -1.14
N THR A 26 -13.25 -4.55 -2.24
CA THR A 26 -13.29 -3.10 -2.39
C THR A 26 -14.73 -2.58 -2.38
N GLU A 27 -15.67 -3.26 -3.04
CA GLU A 27 -17.09 -2.91 -3.03
C GLU A 27 -17.72 -3.02 -1.64
N ILE A 28 -17.34 -4.03 -0.84
CA ILE A 28 -17.84 -4.15 0.54
C ILE A 28 -17.30 -3.01 1.41
N LEU A 29 -16.00 -2.74 1.34
CA LEU A 29 -15.34 -1.80 2.24
C LEU A 29 -15.49 -0.34 1.82
N LYS A 30 -15.73 -0.06 0.53
CA LYS A 30 -15.92 1.30 -0.03
C LYS A 30 -14.82 2.27 0.46
N GLY A 31 -15.20 3.43 0.99
CA GLY A 31 -14.28 4.45 1.52
C GLY A 31 -13.45 4.01 2.74
N ASN A 32 -13.77 2.86 3.35
CA ASN A 32 -12.94 2.27 4.41
C ASN A 32 -11.71 1.54 3.85
N CYS A 33 -11.71 1.14 2.57
CA CYS A 33 -10.57 0.51 1.91
C CYS A 33 -9.54 1.56 1.50
N ILE A 34 -8.38 1.54 2.15
CA ILE A 34 -7.26 2.44 1.85
C ILE A 34 -6.39 1.85 0.75
N ALA A 35 -5.97 0.59 0.92
CA ALA A 35 -5.16 -0.15 -0.04
C ALA A 35 -5.38 -1.65 0.10
N ILE A 36 -5.14 -2.39 -0.98
CA ILE A 36 -5.31 -3.85 -1.04
C ILE A 36 -4.18 -4.46 -1.85
N TYR A 37 -3.61 -5.55 -1.34
CA TYR A 37 -2.40 -6.14 -1.85
C TYR A 37 -2.54 -7.66 -1.98
N HIS A 38 -2.04 -8.19 -3.09
CA HIS A 38 -1.75 -9.62 -3.20
C HIS A 38 -0.47 -9.89 -2.42
N ILE A 39 -0.55 -10.73 -1.40
CA ILE A 39 0.57 -11.14 -0.56
C ILE A 39 0.70 -12.68 -0.56
N GLY A 40 1.54 -13.21 0.32
CA GLY A 40 1.76 -14.65 0.42
C GLY A 40 2.45 -15.25 -0.81
N SER A 41 2.55 -16.57 -0.86
CA SER A 41 3.34 -17.24 -1.90
C SER A 41 2.72 -17.12 -3.29
N THR A 42 1.40 -17.05 -3.40
CA THR A 42 0.70 -16.94 -4.71
C THR A 42 0.90 -15.60 -5.40
N SER A 43 1.40 -14.59 -4.67
CA SER A 43 1.78 -13.28 -5.22
C SER A 43 3.19 -13.23 -5.81
N VAL A 44 3.97 -14.31 -5.73
CA VAL A 44 5.36 -14.39 -6.19
C VAL A 44 5.42 -15.26 -7.46
N PRO A 45 5.64 -14.65 -8.64
CA PRO A 45 5.76 -15.41 -9.88
C PRO A 45 6.82 -16.51 -9.82
N GLY A 46 6.42 -17.72 -10.25
CA GLY A 46 7.27 -18.90 -10.28
C GLY A 46 7.47 -19.61 -8.94
N LEU A 47 6.83 -19.17 -7.85
CA LEU A 47 6.91 -19.84 -6.54
C LEU A 47 5.79 -20.88 -6.36
N PRO A 48 6.10 -22.18 -6.24
CA PRO A 48 5.11 -23.19 -5.88
C PRO A 48 4.44 -22.89 -4.54
N ALA A 49 3.13 -23.09 -4.42
CA ALA A 49 2.37 -22.70 -3.24
C ALA A 49 1.15 -23.59 -3.01
N LYS A 50 0.58 -23.49 -1.80
CA LYS A 50 -0.83 -23.90 -1.61
C LYS A 50 -1.69 -22.97 -2.50
N PRO A 51 -2.72 -23.49 -3.20
CA PRO A 51 -3.56 -22.70 -4.09
C PRO A 51 -4.55 -21.82 -3.30
N ILE A 52 -4.01 -20.97 -2.44
CA ILE A 52 -4.73 -20.06 -1.54
C ILE A 52 -4.27 -18.64 -1.88
N ILE A 53 -5.22 -17.78 -2.24
CA ILE A 53 -4.95 -16.37 -2.49
C ILE A 53 -4.92 -15.63 -1.15
N ASP A 54 -3.74 -15.18 -0.74
CA ASP A 54 -3.55 -14.37 0.46
C ASP A 54 -3.66 -12.88 0.09
N ILE A 55 -4.59 -12.18 0.74
CA ILE A 55 -4.93 -10.79 0.46
C ILE A 55 -4.68 -9.97 1.72
N MET A 56 -3.92 -8.89 1.60
CA MET A 56 -3.78 -7.92 2.69
C MET A 56 -4.59 -6.67 2.38
N VAL A 57 -5.36 -6.18 3.35
CA VAL A 57 -6.13 -4.95 3.21
C VAL A 57 -5.71 -3.97 4.29
N ALA A 58 -5.23 -2.80 3.88
CA ALA A 58 -5.12 -1.66 4.77
C ALA A 58 -6.48 -0.97 4.82
N VAL A 59 -7.08 -0.91 6.00
CA VAL A 59 -8.35 -0.24 6.24
C VAL A 59 -8.15 0.99 7.09
N ARG A 60 -9.06 1.95 6.92
CA ARG A 60 -9.08 3.19 7.68
C ARG A 60 -9.56 2.98 9.11
N SER A 61 -10.57 2.13 9.30
CA SER A 61 -11.15 1.78 10.60
C SER A 61 -11.47 0.30 10.64
N LEU A 62 -10.91 -0.40 11.64
CA LEU A 62 -11.25 -1.79 11.90
C LEU A 62 -12.70 -1.93 12.37
N ALA A 63 -13.23 -0.97 13.14
CA ALA A 63 -14.62 -0.99 13.57
C ALA A 63 -15.61 -0.91 12.39
N GLN A 64 -15.29 -0.15 11.34
CA GLN A 64 -16.10 -0.15 10.11
C GLN A 64 -15.95 -1.46 9.32
N ALA A 65 -14.79 -2.11 9.36
CA ALA A 65 -14.61 -3.43 8.76
C ALA A 65 -15.39 -4.51 9.53
N ASP A 66 -15.45 -4.41 10.87
CA ASP A 66 -16.25 -5.27 11.74
C ASP A 66 -17.75 -5.11 11.44
N ALA A 67 -18.22 -3.87 11.23
CA ALA A 67 -19.60 -3.60 10.84
C ALA A 67 -19.99 -4.21 9.48
N ALA A 68 -19.01 -4.50 8.61
CA ALA A 68 -19.22 -5.14 7.31
C ALA A 68 -19.09 -6.67 7.35
N ALA A 69 -18.93 -7.29 8.52
CA ALA A 69 -18.70 -8.74 8.66
C ALA A 69 -19.77 -9.59 7.96
N GLU A 70 -21.05 -9.24 8.10
CA GLU A 70 -22.16 -9.96 7.45
C GLU A 70 -22.07 -9.94 5.91
N GLN A 71 -21.59 -8.84 5.33
CA GLN A 71 -21.39 -8.74 3.88
C GLN A 71 -20.27 -9.68 3.41
N PHE A 72 -19.20 -9.82 4.21
CA PHE A 72 -18.15 -10.81 3.95
C PHE A 72 -18.66 -12.24 4.09
N SER A 73 -19.50 -12.52 5.09
CA SER A 73 -20.15 -13.82 5.23
C SER A 73 -21.06 -14.14 4.04
N GLY A 74 -21.76 -13.14 3.49
CA GLY A 74 -22.50 -13.26 2.22
C GLY A 74 -21.63 -13.66 1.01
N LEU A 75 -20.33 -13.33 1.02
CA LEU A 75 -19.35 -13.79 0.01
C LEU A 75 -18.71 -15.16 0.33
N GLY A 76 -19.12 -15.81 1.43
CA GLY A 76 -18.61 -17.10 1.88
C GLY A 76 -17.36 -17.02 2.76
N TYR A 77 -17.05 -15.85 3.34
CA TYR A 77 -15.98 -15.72 4.31
C TYR A 77 -16.43 -16.04 5.74
N GLU A 78 -15.61 -16.80 6.45
CA GLU A 78 -15.63 -16.89 7.91
C GLU A 78 -14.83 -15.71 8.46
N TYR A 79 -15.44 -14.88 9.32
CA TYR A 79 -14.82 -13.73 9.95
C TYR A 79 -14.29 -14.10 11.35
N LEU A 80 -12.97 -14.20 11.51
CA LEU A 80 -12.35 -14.81 12.70
C LEU A 80 -11.76 -13.80 13.70
N GLY A 81 -11.89 -12.49 13.45
CA GLY A 81 -11.28 -11.47 14.29
C GLY A 81 -9.75 -11.51 14.21
N GLU A 82 -9.04 -11.31 15.33
CA GLU A 82 -7.58 -11.22 15.36
C GLU A 82 -6.86 -12.51 14.98
N PHE A 83 -7.37 -13.64 15.51
CA PHE A 83 -6.87 -14.99 15.24
C PHE A 83 -5.35 -15.13 15.45
N GLY A 84 -4.83 -14.64 16.58
CA GLY A 84 -3.41 -14.78 16.96
C GLY A 84 -2.49 -13.61 16.57
N ILE A 85 -2.99 -12.58 15.87
CA ILE A 85 -2.24 -11.33 15.62
C ILE A 85 -3.08 -10.16 16.09
N ALA A 86 -2.59 -9.45 17.11
CA ALA A 86 -3.26 -8.28 17.67
C ALA A 86 -3.53 -7.23 16.59
N GLY A 87 -4.72 -6.62 16.61
CA GLY A 87 -5.11 -5.59 15.64
C GLY A 87 -5.44 -6.11 14.23
N ARG A 88 -5.32 -7.41 13.97
CA ARG A 88 -5.71 -8.01 12.68
C ARG A 88 -7.22 -8.26 12.62
N ARG A 89 -7.78 -8.31 11.41
CA ARG A 89 -8.98 -9.08 11.11
C ARG A 89 -8.66 -10.12 10.05
N TYR A 90 -8.77 -11.38 10.45
CA TYR A 90 -8.50 -12.53 9.62
C TYR A 90 -9.81 -13.10 9.11
N LEU A 91 -9.91 -13.23 7.79
CA LEU A 91 -11.04 -13.85 7.14
C LEU A 91 -10.55 -14.98 6.25
N ARG A 92 -11.36 -16.03 6.12
CA ARG A 92 -11.00 -17.21 5.32
C ARG A 92 -12.21 -17.76 4.57
N LYS A 93 -12.03 -18.25 3.35
CA LYS A 93 -13.12 -18.74 2.47
C LYS A 93 -12.74 -20.04 1.74
N GLY A 94 -13.73 -20.94 1.55
CA GLY A 94 -13.55 -22.24 0.88
C GLY A 94 -13.74 -23.48 1.77
N GLY A 95 -14.06 -23.29 3.06
CA GLY A 95 -14.28 -24.41 3.99
C GLY A 95 -13.01 -25.24 4.19
N ASP A 96 -13.15 -26.57 4.07
CA ASP A 96 -12.04 -27.53 4.17
C ASP A 96 -11.02 -27.34 3.04
N GLU A 97 -11.47 -26.98 1.83
CA GLU A 97 -10.61 -26.66 0.67
C GLU A 97 -10.44 -25.15 0.55
N ARG A 98 -9.63 -24.60 1.46
CA ARG A 98 -9.39 -23.16 1.56
C ARG A 98 -8.93 -22.58 0.22
N THR A 99 -9.54 -21.48 -0.22
CA THR A 99 -9.20 -20.79 -1.48
C THR A 99 -8.69 -19.36 -1.28
N HIS A 100 -9.19 -18.66 -0.26
CA HIS A 100 -8.82 -17.26 -0.02
C HIS A 100 -8.61 -17.01 1.48
N GLN A 101 -7.68 -16.11 1.76
CA GLN A 101 -7.41 -15.57 3.09
C GLN A 101 -7.28 -14.06 3.00
N ILE A 102 -7.90 -13.34 3.94
CA ILE A 102 -7.77 -11.89 4.06
C ILE A 102 -7.13 -11.57 5.40
N HIS A 103 -6.11 -10.72 5.37
CA HIS A 103 -5.47 -10.10 6.52
C HIS A 103 -5.74 -8.60 6.47
N MET A 104 -6.70 -8.12 7.25
CA MET A 104 -6.97 -6.69 7.35
C MET A 104 -6.23 -6.09 8.55
N PHE A 105 -5.62 -4.93 8.32
CA PHE A 105 -4.94 -4.13 9.33
C PHE A 105 -5.38 -2.68 9.22
N GLN A 106 -5.38 -1.96 10.34
CA GLN A 106 -5.57 -0.51 10.28
C GLN A 106 -4.37 0.14 9.59
N ALA A 107 -4.59 1.20 8.80
CA ALA A 107 -3.53 1.82 7.98
C ALA A 107 -2.32 2.34 8.77
N ASP A 108 -2.46 2.57 10.07
CA ASP A 108 -1.37 3.01 10.95
C ASP A 108 -0.50 1.84 11.45
N ASP A 109 -0.93 0.60 11.26
CA ASP A 109 -0.19 -0.60 11.62
C ASP A 109 0.86 -0.93 10.55
N TRP A 110 1.83 -0.03 10.41
CA TRP A 110 2.91 -0.18 9.44
C TRP A 110 3.79 -1.39 9.74
N GLU A 111 3.89 -1.81 11.00
CA GLU A 111 4.66 -3.01 11.36
C GLU A 111 4.12 -4.24 10.63
N ASN A 112 2.80 -4.47 10.71
CA ASN A 112 2.18 -5.57 10.00
C ASN A 112 2.09 -5.35 8.49
N ILE A 113 1.76 -4.15 8.03
CA ILE A 113 1.65 -3.87 6.59
C ILE A 113 3.03 -4.02 5.92
N GLY A 114 4.05 -3.40 6.49
CA GLY A 114 5.41 -3.35 5.96
C GLY A 114 6.06 -4.72 5.89
N ARG A 115 5.91 -5.58 6.91
CA ARG A 115 6.52 -6.93 6.89
C ARG A 115 5.98 -7.82 5.76
N HIS A 116 4.68 -7.76 5.48
CA HIS A 116 4.07 -8.54 4.39
C HIS A 116 4.53 -8.05 3.01
N LEU A 117 4.55 -6.73 2.80
CA LEU A 117 5.03 -6.14 1.54
C LEU A 117 6.52 -6.41 1.33
N ALA A 118 7.33 -6.20 2.38
CA ALA A 118 8.76 -6.48 2.35
C ALA A 118 9.03 -7.94 1.96
N PHE A 119 8.39 -8.90 2.64
CA PHE A 119 8.57 -10.32 2.36
C PHE A 119 8.21 -10.66 0.90
N ARG A 120 7.05 -10.18 0.42
CA ARG A 120 6.63 -10.40 -0.97
C ARG A 120 7.66 -9.87 -1.97
N ASP A 121 8.06 -8.62 -1.83
CA ASP A 121 8.92 -7.94 -2.81
C ASP A 121 10.35 -8.50 -2.77
N TYR A 122 10.81 -8.90 -1.59
CA TYR A 122 12.05 -9.66 -1.44
C TYR A 122 11.99 -10.99 -2.20
N MET A 123 10.95 -11.79 -1.99
CA MET A 123 10.82 -13.10 -2.67
C MET A 123 10.62 -12.98 -4.20
N ARG A 124 10.10 -11.85 -4.69
CA ARG A 124 10.01 -11.55 -6.14
C ARG A 124 11.36 -11.26 -6.80
N SER A 125 12.32 -10.73 -6.04
CA SER A 125 13.64 -10.30 -6.56
C SER A 125 14.78 -11.25 -6.21
N ARG A 126 14.54 -12.26 -5.36
CA ARG A 126 15.55 -13.17 -4.82
C ARG A 126 15.31 -14.61 -5.26
N GLU A 127 15.80 -14.94 -6.45
CA GLU A 127 15.59 -16.25 -7.08
C GLU A 127 16.10 -17.42 -6.23
N LYS A 128 17.29 -17.29 -5.62
CA LYS A 128 17.89 -18.34 -4.80
C LYS A 128 16.99 -18.67 -3.60
N GLU A 129 16.65 -17.67 -2.80
CA GLU A 129 15.81 -17.80 -1.62
C GLU A 129 14.40 -18.28 -1.99
N ARG A 130 13.85 -17.84 -3.13
CA ARG A 130 12.59 -18.35 -3.69
C ARG A 130 12.65 -19.85 -3.97
N ASN A 131 13.72 -20.33 -4.59
CA ASN A 131 13.90 -21.75 -4.90
C ASN A 131 14.11 -22.59 -3.63
N GLU A 132 14.87 -22.09 -2.66
CA GLU A 132 15.02 -22.72 -1.33
C GLU A 132 13.67 -22.85 -0.63
N TYR A 133 12.86 -21.79 -0.64
CA TYR A 133 11.53 -21.81 -0.03
C TYR A 133 10.57 -22.76 -0.76
N ALA A 134 10.65 -22.84 -2.09
CA ALA A 134 9.89 -23.78 -2.89
C ALA A 134 10.18 -25.23 -2.50
N ASN A 135 11.46 -25.59 -2.41
CA ASN A 135 11.89 -26.94 -2.03
C ASN A 135 11.47 -27.28 -0.60
N LEU A 136 11.65 -26.36 0.35
CA LEU A 136 11.20 -26.53 1.73
C LEU A 136 9.70 -26.82 1.80
N LYS A 137 8.87 -26.04 1.10
CA LYS A 137 7.41 -26.26 1.09
C LYS A 137 7.02 -27.61 0.50
N LYS A 138 7.71 -28.09 -0.55
CA LYS A 138 7.46 -29.40 -1.15
C LYS A 138 7.83 -30.53 -0.18
N ASP A 139 8.99 -30.46 0.49
CA ASP A 139 9.40 -31.43 1.51
C ASP A 139 8.40 -31.48 2.67
N LEU A 140 8.03 -30.32 3.23
CA LEU A 140 7.09 -30.23 4.34
C LEU A 140 5.70 -30.74 3.97
N ALA A 141 5.21 -30.47 2.76
CA ALA A 141 3.92 -30.99 2.30
C ALA A 141 3.92 -32.53 2.19
N GLN A 142 5.05 -33.13 1.81
CA GLN A 142 5.19 -34.59 1.77
C GLN A 142 5.29 -35.20 3.17
N ARG A 143 5.98 -34.52 4.10
CA ARG A 143 6.17 -34.99 5.48
C ARG A 143 4.94 -34.81 6.37
N PHE A 144 4.18 -33.73 6.15
CA PHE A 144 3.03 -33.34 6.95
C PHE A 144 1.77 -33.14 6.09
N PRO A 145 1.27 -34.17 5.37
CA PRO A 145 0.18 -34.01 4.41
C PRO A 145 -1.18 -33.66 5.02
N TYR A 146 -1.40 -33.97 6.32
CA TYR A 146 -2.63 -33.68 7.05
C TYR A 146 -2.39 -32.92 8.36
N ASP A 147 -1.16 -32.46 8.59
CA ASP A 147 -0.74 -31.75 9.79
C ASP A 147 -0.33 -30.32 9.44
N ILE A 148 -1.30 -29.40 9.56
CA ILE A 148 -1.10 -27.99 9.22
C ILE A 148 -0.17 -27.28 10.19
N ASP A 149 -0.14 -27.72 11.46
CA ASP A 149 0.71 -27.13 12.48
C ASP A 149 2.17 -27.55 12.22
N GLY A 150 2.43 -28.85 12.01
CA GLY A 150 3.76 -29.34 11.63
C GLY A 150 4.28 -28.73 10.32
N TYR A 151 3.41 -28.52 9.32
CA TYR A 151 3.77 -27.79 8.10
C TYR A 151 4.10 -26.31 8.37
N CYS A 152 3.37 -25.66 9.28
CA CYS A 152 3.60 -24.26 9.63
C CYS A 152 4.88 -24.06 10.45
N ASP A 153 5.10 -24.90 11.45
CA ASP A 153 6.27 -24.87 12.31
C ASP A 153 7.54 -25.14 11.50
N GLY A 154 7.49 -26.11 10.58
CA GLY A 154 8.64 -26.47 9.73
C GLY A 154 9.15 -25.36 8.82
N LYS A 155 8.33 -24.33 8.52
CA LYS A 155 8.74 -23.17 7.71
C LYS A 155 9.01 -21.92 8.54
N GLU A 156 8.70 -21.91 9.84
CA GLU A 156 8.70 -20.71 10.66
C GLU A 156 10.08 -20.04 10.70
N ASP A 157 11.13 -20.80 11.00
CA ASP A 157 12.50 -20.28 11.08
C ASP A 157 12.98 -19.69 9.76
N PHE A 158 12.66 -20.34 8.64
CA PHE A 158 12.99 -19.84 7.31
C PHE A 158 12.25 -18.53 7.02
N VAL A 159 10.94 -18.49 7.27
CA VAL A 159 10.11 -17.30 7.03
C VAL A 159 10.59 -16.15 7.90
N ARG A 160 10.89 -16.38 9.18
CA ARG A 160 11.39 -15.35 10.11
C ARG A 160 12.72 -14.76 9.66
N GLU A 161 13.67 -15.60 9.22
CA GLU A 161 14.96 -15.12 8.71
C GLU A 161 14.81 -14.33 7.41
N MET A 162 13.95 -14.79 6.48
CA MET A 162 13.67 -14.06 5.25
C MET A 162 12.96 -12.73 5.50
N GLU A 163 11.99 -12.70 6.42
CA GLU A 163 11.29 -11.48 6.82
C GLU A 163 12.27 -10.45 7.39
N LYS A 164 13.19 -10.88 8.27
CA LYS A 164 14.25 -10.02 8.82
C LYS A 164 15.13 -9.42 7.72
N ARG A 165 15.56 -10.23 6.74
CA ARG A 165 16.37 -9.77 5.60
C ARG A 165 15.61 -8.83 4.68
N ALA A 166 14.34 -9.14 4.44
CA ALA A 166 13.44 -8.35 3.62
C ALA A 166 13.23 -6.96 4.23
N LEU A 167 12.87 -6.89 5.52
CA LEU A 167 12.68 -5.64 6.25
C LEU A 167 13.95 -4.78 6.28
N ALA A 168 15.12 -5.39 6.41
CA ALA A 168 16.39 -4.66 6.42
C ALA A 168 16.71 -3.93 5.11
N GLN A 169 16.07 -4.32 4.00
CA GLN A 169 16.31 -3.75 2.65
C GLN A 169 15.08 -3.03 2.08
N TYR A 170 13.95 -3.07 2.79
CA TYR A 170 12.69 -2.54 2.28
C TYR A 170 12.59 -1.04 2.55
N ASP A 171 12.66 -0.22 1.48
CA ASP A 171 12.42 1.23 1.58
C ASP A 171 11.00 1.51 2.09
N GLY A 172 9.98 0.91 1.45
CA GLY A 172 8.58 1.07 1.81
C GLY A 172 8.04 2.51 1.78
N THR A 173 8.87 3.50 1.46
CA THR A 173 8.54 4.92 1.54
C THR A 173 7.35 5.29 0.66
N TRP A 174 7.29 4.78 -0.58
CA TRP A 174 6.16 5.05 -1.47
C TRP A 174 4.85 4.41 -0.99
N ASP A 175 4.93 3.24 -0.36
CA ASP A 175 3.78 2.57 0.24
C ASP A 175 3.26 3.34 1.46
N ARG A 176 4.16 3.84 2.32
CA ARG A 176 3.82 4.73 3.43
C ARG A 176 3.16 6.02 2.96
N LEU A 177 3.73 6.68 1.95
CA LEU A 177 3.17 7.92 1.40
C LEU A 177 1.80 7.69 0.77
N TYR A 178 1.64 6.63 -0.02
CA TYR A 178 0.35 6.29 -0.62
C TYR A 178 -0.72 6.02 0.45
N ILE A 179 -0.40 5.19 1.45
CA ILE A 179 -1.30 4.89 2.56
C ILE A 179 -1.65 6.16 3.34
N ALA A 180 -0.68 7.04 3.62
CA ALA A 180 -0.92 8.32 4.30
C ALA A 180 -1.87 9.24 3.51
N ALA A 181 -1.68 9.36 2.20
CA ALA A 181 -2.57 10.14 1.33
C ALA A 181 -3.99 9.55 1.31
N ARG A 182 -4.13 8.24 1.05
CA ARG A 182 -5.41 7.54 1.09
C ARG A 182 -6.10 7.65 2.44
N LYS A 183 -5.34 7.64 3.56
CA LYS A 183 -5.87 7.80 4.92
C LYS A 183 -6.48 9.19 5.17
N VAL A 184 -6.13 10.24 4.44
CA VAL A 184 -6.82 11.54 4.60
C VAL A 184 -7.88 11.79 3.52
N GLN A 185 -7.99 10.92 2.52
CA GLN A 185 -8.92 11.06 1.40
C GLN A 185 -10.36 10.70 1.79
N TYR A 186 -11.12 11.72 2.21
CA TYR A 186 -12.55 11.62 2.51
C TYR A 186 -13.31 12.63 1.66
N GLU A 187 -13.77 12.19 0.49
CA GLU A 187 -14.62 13.00 -0.37
C GLU A 187 -15.91 13.37 0.36
N ARG A 188 -16.18 14.67 0.45
CA ARG A 188 -17.34 15.21 1.13
C ARG A 188 -17.69 16.60 0.64
N LYS A 189 -18.98 16.89 0.68
CA LYS A 189 -19.51 18.25 0.49
C LYS A 189 -19.48 19.01 1.82
N ILE A 190 -18.77 20.13 1.85
CA ILE A 190 -18.69 21.01 3.03
C ILE A 190 -19.88 21.99 3.02
N SER A 191 -20.20 22.55 1.86
CA SER A 191 -21.31 23.48 1.67
C SER A 191 -21.84 23.41 0.23
N PRO A 192 -22.91 24.13 -0.15
CA PRO A 192 -23.34 24.22 -1.55
C PRO A 192 -22.26 24.68 -2.54
N LEU A 193 -21.20 25.35 -2.06
CA LEU A 193 -20.13 25.94 -2.89
C LEU A 193 -18.75 25.30 -2.69
N ILE A 194 -18.61 24.36 -1.74
CA ILE A 194 -17.32 23.80 -1.35
C ILE A 194 -17.41 22.28 -1.19
N GLU A 195 -16.47 21.59 -1.82
CA GLU A 195 -16.21 20.16 -1.69
C GLU A 195 -14.75 19.94 -1.29
N ALA A 196 -14.44 18.82 -0.65
CA ALA A 196 -13.08 18.53 -0.22
C ALA A 196 -12.80 17.03 -0.17
N GLY A 197 -11.52 16.66 -0.31
CA GLY A 197 -11.06 15.29 -0.08
C GLY A 197 -11.24 14.33 -1.23
N ALA A 198 -11.65 14.79 -2.42
CA ALA A 198 -11.68 13.97 -3.63
C ALA A 198 -10.27 13.57 -4.08
N VAL A 199 -9.30 14.48 -4.01
CA VAL A 199 -7.87 14.23 -4.18
C VAL A 199 -7.17 14.39 -2.84
N ALA A 200 -6.22 13.51 -2.54
CA ALA A 200 -5.34 13.62 -1.38
C ALA A 200 -3.88 13.58 -1.80
N ALA A 201 -2.99 14.13 -0.99
CA ALA A 201 -1.56 14.06 -1.21
C ALA A 201 -0.82 13.80 0.09
N ALA A 202 0.34 13.16 -0.04
CA ALA A 202 1.29 13.02 1.05
C ALA A 202 2.70 13.30 0.54
N LEU A 203 3.49 13.98 1.34
CA LEU A 203 4.89 14.29 1.05
C LEU A 203 5.79 13.82 2.19
N LEU A 204 7.01 13.44 1.84
CA LEU A 204 8.11 13.19 2.77
C LEU A 204 9.01 14.41 2.78
N SER A 205 9.18 15.03 3.94
CA SER A 205 10.10 16.16 4.11
C SER A 205 11.55 15.73 4.21
N ALA A 206 12.48 16.68 4.13
CA ALA A 206 13.90 16.42 4.33
C ALA A 206 14.23 15.80 5.70
N ASN A 207 13.48 16.15 6.74
CA ASN A 207 13.66 15.61 8.10
C ASN A 207 13.03 14.22 8.30
N GLY A 208 12.33 13.68 7.28
CA GLY A 208 11.72 12.35 7.35
C GLY A 208 10.29 12.34 7.88
N THR A 209 9.66 13.50 8.04
CA THR A 209 8.25 13.62 8.45
C THR A 209 7.32 13.48 7.25
N ILE A 210 6.20 12.78 7.42
CA ILE A 210 5.15 12.70 6.40
C ILE A 210 4.07 13.73 6.70
N TYR A 211 3.83 14.63 5.75
CA TYR A 211 2.73 15.58 5.80
C TYR A 211 1.69 15.21 4.77
N SER A 212 0.40 15.31 5.13
CA SER A 212 -0.71 14.99 4.24
C SER A 212 -1.66 16.17 4.10
N GLY A 213 -2.35 16.22 2.97
CA GLY A 213 -3.31 17.26 2.62
C GLY A 213 -4.38 16.74 1.69
N VAL A 214 -5.49 17.47 1.60
CA VAL A 214 -6.62 17.16 0.71
C VAL A 214 -6.96 18.35 -0.16
N CYS A 215 -7.58 18.10 -1.32
CA CYS A 215 -8.14 19.19 -2.11
C CYS A 215 -9.28 19.89 -1.35
N ILE A 216 -9.42 21.17 -1.62
CA ILE A 216 -10.55 22.01 -1.23
C ILE A 216 -11.00 22.70 -2.51
N ASP A 217 -12.09 22.23 -3.08
CA ASP A 217 -12.64 22.72 -4.32
C ASP A 217 -13.72 23.76 -3.99
N THR A 218 -13.57 24.96 -4.51
CA THR A 218 -14.48 26.08 -4.27
C THR A 218 -15.12 26.54 -5.58
N ALA A 219 -16.20 27.32 -5.50
CA ALA A 219 -16.86 27.89 -6.67
C ALA A 219 -16.03 28.94 -7.45
N CYS A 220 -14.79 29.24 -7.05
CA CYS A 220 -13.88 30.16 -7.72
C CYS A 220 -12.40 29.75 -7.55
N SER A 221 -11.47 30.63 -7.92
CA SER A 221 -10.02 30.38 -7.91
C SER A 221 -9.39 30.26 -6.52
N LEU A 222 -10.17 30.36 -5.44
CA LEU A 222 -9.71 30.18 -4.07
C LEU A 222 -9.46 28.71 -3.69
N GLY A 223 -9.78 27.78 -4.58
CA GLY A 223 -9.54 26.35 -4.37
C GLY A 223 -8.06 26.00 -4.16
N MET A 224 -7.83 24.93 -3.41
CA MET A 224 -6.51 24.45 -3.05
C MET A 224 -6.35 22.98 -3.44
N CYS A 225 -5.29 22.67 -4.18
CA CYS A 225 -4.95 21.29 -4.50
C CYS A 225 -4.39 20.57 -3.27
N ALA A 226 -4.49 19.24 -3.27
CA ALA A 226 -4.04 18.43 -2.14
C ALA A 226 -2.55 18.56 -1.85
N GLU A 227 -1.72 18.67 -2.89
CA GLU A 227 -0.27 18.86 -2.81
C GLU A 227 0.07 20.18 -2.12
N ARG A 228 -0.55 21.29 -2.57
CA ARG A 228 -0.36 22.61 -1.95
C ARG A 228 -0.81 22.63 -0.49
N ASN A 229 -1.89 21.91 -0.16
CA ASN A 229 -2.35 21.78 1.22
C ASN A 229 -1.35 20.98 2.08
N ALA A 230 -0.83 19.86 1.57
CA ALA A 230 0.20 19.08 2.28
C ALA A 230 1.48 19.90 2.51
N ILE A 231 1.88 20.71 1.53
CA ILE A 231 3.02 21.62 1.64
C ILE A 231 2.75 22.73 2.66
N ALA A 232 1.55 23.32 2.67
CA ALA A 232 1.17 24.31 3.68
C ALA A 232 1.26 23.74 5.10
N ASN A 233 0.86 22.47 5.29
CA ASN A 233 1.01 21.77 6.56
C ASN A 233 2.50 21.57 6.94
N MET A 234 3.34 21.16 5.98
CA MET A 234 4.79 21.05 6.18
C MET A 234 5.41 22.40 6.61
N ILE A 235 5.07 23.49 5.91
CA ILE A 235 5.55 24.85 6.22
C ILE A 235 5.06 25.31 7.59
N THR A 236 3.81 24.99 7.94
CA THR A 236 3.23 25.32 9.26
C THR A 236 4.04 24.67 10.40
N ASN A 237 4.66 23.52 10.13
CA ASN A 237 5.53 22.81 11.07
C ASN A 237 7.02 23.18 10.92
N GLY A 238 7.34 24.24 10.17
CA GLY A 238 8.69 24.81 10.05
C GLY A 238 9.61 24.09 9.06
N GLU A 239 9.09 23.17 8.24
CA GLU A 239 9.86 22.45 7.23
C GLU A 239 9.57 23.00 5.82
N THR A 240 10.59 23.07 4.96
CA THR A 240 10.45 23.70 3.63
C THR A 240 10.90 22.82 2.47
N GLN A 241 11.68 21.76 2.73
CA GLN A 241 12.23 20.91 1.68
C GLN A 241 11.50 19.58 1.56
N ILE A 242 11.08 19.25 0.33
CA ILE A 242 10.39 18.02 -0.02
C ILE A 242 11.39 17.04 -0.65
N LYS A 243 11.33 15.77 -0.26
CA LYS A 243 12.08 14.68 -0.91
C LYS A 243 11.22 13.93 -1.92
N LYS A 244 10.03 13.51 -1.48
CA LYS A 244 9.10 12.66 -2.24
C LYS A 244 7.68 13.18 -2.05
N ILE A 245 6.85 13.13 -3.08
CA ILE A 245 5.42 13.47 -3.00
C ILE A 245 4.58 12.56 -3.88
N VAL A 246 3.38 12.23 -3.41
CA VAL A 246 2.34 11.53 -4.18
C VAL A 246 1.03 12.29 -4.06
N ALA A 247 0.34 12.47 -5.17
CA ALA A 247 -1.08 12.82 -5.21
C ALA A 247 -1.88 11.58 -5.58
N VAL A 248 -3.02 11.36 -4.93
CA VAL A 248 -3.89 10.21 -5.15
C VAL A 248 -5.27 10.71 -5.57
N MET A 249 -5.69 10.26 -6.75
CA MET A 249 -6.92 10.64 -7.43
C MET A 249 -8.15 9.92 -6.83
N PRO A 250 -9.39 10.32 -7.17
CA PRO A 250 -10.60 9.69 -6.64
C PRO A 250 -10.67 8.18 -6.94
N ASP A 251 -10.13 7.74 -8.08
CA ASP A 251 -10.04 6.33 -8.47
C ASP A 251 -8.97 5.53 -7.71
N GLY A 252 -8.25 6.17 -6.78
CA GLY A 252 -7.19 5.58 -5.98
C GLY A 252 -5.84 5.48 -6.69
N LYS A 253 -5.70 5.94 -7.93
CA LYS A 253 -4.41 5.91 -8.64
C LYS A 253 -3.55 7.11 -8.26
N ALA A 254 -2.24 6.94 -8.40
CA ALA A 254 -1.32 8.07 -8.34
C ALA A 254 -1.60 9.02 -9.51
N GLY A 255 -1.67 10.32 -9.22
CA GLY A 255 -1.93 11.37 -10.18
C GLY A 255 -0.75 12.33 -10.28
N MET A 256 -0.59 12.93 -11.47
CA MET A 256 0.43 13.95 -11.69
C MET A 256 -0.02 15.30 -11.11
N PRO A 257 0.88 16.05 -10.45
CA PRO A 257 0.53 17.37 -9.93
C PRO A 257 0.15 18.32 -11.06
N CYS A 258 -0.80 19.22 -10.80
CA CYS A 258 -1.19 20.25 -11.77
C CYS A 258 -0.09 21.32 -11.93
N GLY A 259 -0.19 22.15 -12.97
CA GLY A 259 0.80 23.21 -13.25
C GLY A 259 1.03 24.15 -12.06
N ALA A 260 -0.03 24.57 -11.36
CA ALA A 260 0.09 25.45 -10.20
C ALA A 260 0.81 24.78 -9.02
N CYS A 261 0.65 23.47 -8.82
CA CYS A 261 1.37 22.73 -7.79
C CYS A 261 2.86 22.59 -8.15
N ARG A 262 3.16 22.31 -9.42
CA ARG A 262 4.55 22.21 -9.89
C ARG A 262 5.29 23.54 -9.73
N GLU A 263 4.66 24.62 -10.18
CA GLU A 263 5.15 25.99 -10.03
C GLU A 263 5.43 26.32 -8.56
N PHE A 264 4.46 26.05 -7.67
CA PHE A 264 4.61 26.31 -6.25
C PHE A 264 5.74 25.49 -5.61
N MET A 265 5.86 24.20 -5.95
CA MET A 265 6.94 23.35 -5.43
C MET A 265 8.32 23.84 -5.88
N MET A 266 8.49 24.23 -7.15
CA MET A 266 9.77 24.74 -7.68
C MET A 266 10.27 25.98 -6.95
N GLN A 267 9.39 26.75 -6.31
CA GLN A 267 9.73 27.96 -5.57
C GLN A 267 10.14 27.70 -4.11
N LEU A 268 10.01 26.48 -3.58
CA LEU A 268 10.27 26.19 -2.16
C LEU A 268 11.75 26.20 -1.79
N SER A 269 12.62 25.77 -2.70
CA SER A 269 14.06 25.73 -2.49
C SER A 269 14.81 25.64 -3.82
N GLN A 270 16.12 25.95 -3.80
CA GLN A 270 16.98 25.77 -4.98
C GLN A 270 17.06 24.30 -5.44
N SER A 271 16.90 23.36 -4.51
CA SER A 271 16.90 21.91 -4.76
C SER A 271 15.51 21.34 -5.07
N ALA A 272 14.47 22.17 -5.19
CA ALA A 272 13.10 21.69 -5.37
C ALA A 272 12.93 20.78 -6.60
N GLY A 273 13.71 21.02 -7.66
CA GLY A 273 13.72 20.20 -8.88
C GLY A 273 14.04 18.72 -8.64
N GLU A 274 14.79 18.39 -7.58
CA GLU A 274 15.15 17.02 -7.21
C GLU A 274 13.98 16.24 -6.58
N THR A 275 12.88 16.92 -6.23
CA THR A 275 11.70 16.30 -5.62
C THR A 275 11.18 15.16 -6.50
N GLU A 276 11.14 13.96 -5.93
CA GLU A 276 10.59 12.79 -6.60
C GLU A 276 9.06 12.78 -6.51
N ILE A 277 8.40 12.50 -7.63
CA ILE A 277 6.95 12.45 -7.76
C ILE A 277 6.55 11.06 -8.22
N LEU A 278 5.67 10.42 -7.48
CA LEU A 278 5.12 9.11 -7.86
C LEU A 278 4.09 9.29 -8.97
N CYS A 279 4.38 8.72 -10.15
CA CYS A 279 3.50 8.75 -11.32
C CYS A 279 2.51 7.58 -11.32
N ASP A 280 2.96 6.40 -10.89
CA ASP A 280 2.15 5.18 -10.85
C ASP A 280 2.52 4.35 -9.61
N TYR A 281 1.52 3.97 -8.82
CA TYR A 281 1.72 3.26 -7.56
C TYR A 281 1.97 1.76 -7.72
N GLU A 282 1.44 1.14 -8.78
CA GLU A 282 1.55 -0.30 -9.02
C GLU A 282 2.92 -0.63 -9.63
N THR A 283 3.37 0.16 -10.60
CA THR A 283 4.68 0.00 -11.24
C THR A 283 5.80 0.71 -10.50
N LYS A 284 5.47 1.53 -9.48
CA LYS A 284 6.40 2.42 -8.79
C LYS A 284 7.15 3.35 -9.74
N THR A 285 6.51 3.78 -10.82
CA THR A 285 7.11 4.73 -11.76
C THR A 285 7.21 6.10 -11.11
N VAL A 286 8.41 6.68 -11.13
CA VAL A 286 8.75 7.95 -10.50
C VAL A 286 9.33 8.90 -11.54
N THR A 287 9.06 10.18 -11.39
CA THR A 287 9.73 11.26 -12.12
C THR A 287 10.25 12.31 -11.15
N ARG A 288 11.06 13.26 -11.64
CA ARG A 288 11.50 14.41 -10.86
C ARG A 288 10.75 15.65 -11.26
N LEU A 289 10.59 16.58 -10.32
CA LEU A 289 9.89 17.83 -10.56
C LEU A 289 10.53 18.63 -11.71
N GLU A 290 11.86 18.67 -11.79
CA GLU A 290 12.61 19.34 -12.86
C GLU A 290 12.24 18.81 -14.26
N SER A 291 11.91 17.52 -14.39
CA SER A 291 11.50 16.91 -15.65
C SER A 291 10.08 17.32 -16.06
N LEU A 292 9.26 17.78 -15.12
CA LEU A 292 7.88 18.24 -15.35
C LEU A 292 7.76 19.75 -15.57
N THR A 293 8.84 20.49 -15.26
CA THR A 293 8.97 21.93 -15.43
C THR A 293 10.29 22.26 -16.15
N PRO A 294 10.45 21.80 -17.41
CA PRO A 294 11.65 22.11 -18.18
C PRO A 294 11.79 23.62 -18.37
N GLU A 295 13.04 24.08 -18.52
CA GLU A 295 13.35 25.51 -18.75
C GLU A 295 12.82 26.42 -17.63
N TRP A 296 12.98 25.99 -16.38
CA TRP A 296 12.58 26.75 -15.21
C TRP A 296 13.15 28.18 -15.25
N TRP A 297 12.25 29.15 -15.09
CA TRP A 297 12.52 30.56 -15.40
C TRP A 297 13.39 31.26 -14.35
N TYR A 298 13.47 30.73 -13.13
CA TYR A 298 14.26 31.30 -12.04
C TYR A 298 15.55 30.50 -11.83
N THR A 299 16.67 31.00 -12.36
CA THR A 299 17.98 30.34 -12.25
C THR A 299 18.85 30.87 -11.11
N GLY A 300 18.27 31.61 -10.16
CA GLY A 300 19.01 32.29 -9.10
C GLY A 300 19.86 33.43 -9.67
N GLN A 301 19.46 34.68 -9.45
CA GLN A 301 20.49 35.72 -9.41
C GLN A 301 21.37 35.40 -8.20
N SER A 302 22.69 35.42 -8.41
CA SER A 302 23.67 35.36 -7.33
C SER A 302 23.20 36.28 -6.20
N GLU A 303 23.06 35.76 -4.99
CA GLU A 303 23.02 36.58 -3.80
C GLU A 303 24.37 37.31 -3.69
N THR A 304 24.52 38.40 -4.43
CA THR A 304 25.53 39.40 -4.13
C THR A 304 25.05 40.09 -2.88
N ASN A 305 25.63 39.68 -1.75
CA ASN A 305 25.59 40.39 -0.48
C ASN A 305 25.55 41.91 -0.69
N GLY A 306 24.48 42.54 -0.22
CA GLY A 306 24.34 43.99 -0.10
C GLY A 306 23.74 44.31 1.26
#